data_AF-R9HLZ0-F1
#
_entry.id   AF-R9HLZ0-F1
#
_cell.length_a   1.000
_cell.length_b   1.000
_cell.length_c   1.000
_cell.angle_alpha   90.00
_cell.angle_beta   90.00
_cell.angle_gamma   90.00
#
_symmetry.space_group_name_H-M   'P 1'
#
loop_
_entity.id
_entity.type
_entity.pdbx_description
1 polymer ?
#
loop_
_entity_poly.entity_id
_entity_poly.type
_entity_poly.pdbx_seq_one_letter_code
_entity_poly.pdbx_strand_id
1 'polypeptide(L)'
;MVTVTITIKPYLARYMYVRYAQSLEPESESRSSPSSPASPPKPVSIRLSHITPVYHFLHRLSVPHPLKTSWKETGNITFVLPNPAYGKNPETYNYIGKESALIIEKEIETEMKAELYSFLLDNKFNKGVMFKKSMALFVEHYEMVELVQEESLMKAFQRWRKLVKEERK
;
A
#
# COMPACT_ATOMS: atom_id res chain seq x y z
N MET A 1 11.24 -15.61 7.63
CA MET A 1 10.11 -14.74 7.27
C MET A 1 10.25 -14.42 5.80
N VAL A 2 9.24 -14.70 4.98
CA VAL A 2 9.33 -14.48 3.53
C VAL A 2 8.68 -13.15 3.20
N THR A 3 9.37 -12.34 2.41
CA THR A 3 8.89 -11.04 1.93
C THR A 3 8.63 -11.08 0.44
N VAL A 4 7.77 -10.16 -0.03
CA VAL A 4 7.58 -9.90 -1.45
C VAL A 4 7.66 -8.41 -1.70
N THR A 5 8.40 -8.03 -2.73
CA THR A 5 8.52 -6.64 -3.19
C THR A 5 7.80 -6.48 -4.52
N ILE A 6 6.94 -5.47 -4.61
CA ILE A 6 6.20 -5.13 -5.83
C ILE A 6 6.33 -3.65 -6.15
N THR A 7 6.08 -3.30 -7.41
CA THR A 7 5.99 -1.91 -7.86
C THR A 7 4.55 -1.46 -7.93
N ILE A 8 4.23 -0.38 -7.23
CA ILE A 8 2.93 0.31 -7.28
C ILE A 8 3.13 1.82 -7.49
N LYS A 9 2.05 2.58 -7.67
CA LYS A 9 2.09 4.05 -7.72
C LYS A 9 2.81 4.62 -6.48
N PRO A 10 3.79 5.54 -6.64
CA PRO A 10 4.62 6.04 -5.54
C PRO A 10 3.83 6.60 -4.34
N TYR A 11 2.76 7.38 -4.58
CA TYR A 11 1.96 7.93 -3.48
C TYR A 11 1.23 6.85 -2.67
N LEU A 12 0.82 5.74 -3.31
CA LEU A 12 0.21 4.61 -2.60
C LEU A 12 1.23 3.85 -1.75
N ALA A 13 2.46 3.72 -2.25
CA ALA A 13 3.55 3.16 -1.45
C ALA A 13 3.80 4.03 -0.21
N ARG A 14 3.86 5.36 -0.36
CA ARG A 14 4.05 6.27 0.78
C ARG A 14 2.89 6.21 1.78
N TYR A 15 1.65 6.22 1.29
CA TYR A 15 0.46 6.02 2.11
C TYR A 15 0.60 4.77 2.99
N MET A 16 0.97 3.62 2.40
CA MET A 16 1.12 2.36 3.15
C MET A 16 2.22 2.45 4.22
N TYR A 17 3.38 3.04 3.93
CA TYR A 17 4.46 3.17 4.89
C TYR A 17 4.09 4.01 6.11
N VAL A 18 3.40 5.13 5.89
CA VAL A 18 2.95 6.00 7.00
C VAL A 18 1.80 5.33 7.76
N ARG A 19 0.82 4.77 7.04
CA ARG A 19 -0.37 4.13 7.63
C ARG A 19 -0.01 2.95 8.54
N TYR A 20 0.98 2.17 8.13
CA TYR A 20 1.45 0.97 8.82
C TYR A 20 2.83 1.15 9.47
N ALA A 21 3.20 2.39 9.81
CA ALA A 21 4.51 2.70 10.42
C ALA A 21 4.82 1.87 11.68
N GLN A 22 3.80 1.56 12.48
CA GLN A 22 3.93 0.72 13.68
C GLN A 22 4.10 -0.78 13.39
N SER A 23 3.83 -1.20 12.16
CA SER A 23 3.94 -2.58 11.70
C SER A 23 5.12 -2.78 10.75
N LEU A 24 6.02 -1.80 10.66
CA LEU A 24 7.27 -1.94 9.96
C LEU A 24 8.18 -2.86 10.76
N GLU A 25 8.68 -3.89 10.10
CA GLU A 25 9.68 -4.75 10.70
C GLU A 25 10.99 -3.97 10.78
N PRO A 26 11.64 -3.88 11.95
CA PRO A 26 12.96 -3.28 12.04
C PRO A 26 13.87 -4.03 11.08
N GLU A 27 14.71 -3.30 10.33
CA GLU A 27 15.76 -3.92 9.54
C GLU A 27 16.48 -4.90 10.46
N SER A 28 16.35 -6.18 10.17
CA SER A 28 17.13 -7.18 10.86
C SER A 28 18.57 -6.82 10.53
N GLU A 29 19.33 -6.35 11.51
CA GLU A 29 20.78 -6.20 11.45
C GLU A 29 21.42 -7.60 11.31
N SER A 30 21.06 -8.35 10.27
CA SER A 30 21.85 -9.48 9.82
C SER A 30 23.05 -8.91 9.08
N ARG A 31 23.99 -8.35 9.85
CA ARG A 31 25.44 -8.40 9.66
C ARG A 31 25.88 -8.54 8.19
N SER A 32 25.52 -7.56 7.36
CA SER A 32 26.15 -7.40 6.06
C SER A 32 27.52 -6.82 6.32
N SER A 33 28.56 -7.66 6.25
CA SER A 33 29.94 -7.20 6.15
C SER A 33 30.05 -6.05 5.11
N PRO A 34 30.91 -5.05 5.34
CA PRO A 34 30.99 -3.87 4.49
C PRO A 34 31.70 -4.22 3.19
N SER A 35 30.97 -4.75 2.22
CA SER A 35 31.51 -4.96 0.87
C SER A 35 30.39 -5.05 -0.17
N SER A 36 29.83 -3.90 -0.57
CA SER A 36 29.43 -3.59 -1.96
C SER A 36 28.62 -2.27 -2.02
N PRO A 37 29.16 -1.17 -2.58
CA PRO A 37 28.49 0.14 -2.61
C PRO A 37 27.42 0.29 -3.72
N ALA A 38 26.81 -0.79 -4.21
CA ALA A 38 26.05 -0.77 -5.47
C ALA A 38 24.59 -1.26 -5.40
N SER A 39 24.07 -1.63 -4.22
CA SER A 39 22.67 -2.05 -4.10
C SER A 39 21.84 -0.92 -3.49
N PRO A 40 20.75 -0.46 -4.14
CA PRO A 40 19.83 0.47 -3.49
C PRO A 40 19.31 -0.16 -2.18
N PRO A 41 19.09 0.65 -1.12
CA PRO A 41 18.58 0.15 0.14
C PRO A 41 17.25 -0.58 -0.09
N LYS A 42 17.13 -1.78 0.47
CA LYS A 42 15.89 -2.55 0.35
C LYS A 42 14.76 -1.81 1.07
N PRO A 43 13.54 -1.78 0.52
CA PRO A 43 12.43 -1.16 1.22
C PRO A 43 12.11 -1.94 2.49
N VAL A 44 11.89 -1.22 3.60
CA VAL A 44 11.47 -1.80 4.88
C VAL A 44 10.19 -2.62 4.68
N SER A 45 10.11 -3.82 5.26
CA SER A 45 8.95 -4.69 5.06
C SER A 45 7.79 -4.33 5.98
N ILE A 46 6.59 -4.25 5.41
CA ILE A 46 5.34 -4.01 6.13
C ILE A 46 4.72 -5.35 6.52
N ARG A 47 4.51 -5.59 7.82
CA ARG A 47 3.71 -6.72 8.30
C ARG A 47 2.24 -6.32 8.40
N LEU A 48 1.41 -6.89 7.54
CA LEU A 48 -0.03 -6.64 7.58
C LEU A 48 -0.73 -7.59 8.55
N SER A 49 -1.76 -7.07 9.24
CA SER A 49 -2.64 -7.89 10.07
C SER A 49 -3.60 -8.71 9.20
N HIS A 50 -4.01 -9.88 9.70
CA HIS A 50 -4.94 -10.78 9.01
C HIS A 50 -6.34 -10.19 8.77
N ILE A 51 -6.65 -9.04 9.37
CA ILE A 51 -7.92 -8.33 9.18
C ILE A 51 -7.89 -7.36 7.99
N THR A 52 -6.71 -7.07 7.43
CA THR A 52 -6.63 -6.09 6.33
C THR A 52 -6.98 -6.76 5.00
N PRO A 53 -7.74 -6.11 4.11
CA PRO A 53 -8.04 -6.66 2.79
C PRO A 53 -6.76 -7.01 2.01
N VAL A 54 -5.75 -6.13 2.05
CA VAL A 54 -4.47 -6.31 1.36
C VAL A 54 -3.75 -7.60 1.80
N TYR A 55 -3.83 -7.99 3.09
CA TYR A 55 -3.32 -9.28 3.57
C TYR A 55 -3.95 -10.45 2.82
N HIS A 56 -5.28 -10.43 2.66
CA HIS A 56 -6.00 -11.50 1.96
C HIS A 56 -5.66 -11.54 0.47
N PHE A 57 -5.46 -10.39 -0.17
CA PHE A 57 -5.02 -10.33 -1.57
C PHE A 57 -3.60 -10.87 -1.73
N LEU A 58 -2.66 -10.53 -0.84
CA LEU A 58 -1.30 -11.09 -0.86
C LEU A 58 -1.34 -12.62 -0.75
N HIS A 59 -2.10 -13.17 0.20
CA HIS A 59 -2.26 -14.61 0.34
C HIS A 59 -2.94 -15.25 -0.88
N ARG A 60 -4.02 -14.66 -1.37
CA ARG A 60 -4.81 -15.23 -2.48
C ARG A 60 -4.05 -15.20 -3.81
N LEU A 61 -3.32 -14.11 -4.07
CA LEU A 61 -2.68 -13.86 -5.36
C LEU A 61 -1.23 -14.33 -5.44
N SER A 62 -0.62 -14.76 -4.33
CA SER A 62 0.69 -15.38 -4.35
C SER A 62 0.68 -16.70 -5.10
N VAL A 63 1.72 -16.92 -5.90
CA VAL A 63 1.91 -18.13 -6.70
C VAL A 63 3.32 -18.70 -6.43
N PRO A 64 3.57 -19.98 -6.77
CA PRO A 64 4.90 -20.55 -6.65
C PRO A 64 5.95 -19.76 -7.43
N HIS A 65 7.16 -19.61 -6.89
CA HIS A 65 8.22 -18.90 -7.60
C HIS A 65 8.52 -19.56 -8.95
N PRO A 66 8.39 -18.85 -10.09
CA PRO A 66 8.71 -19.44 -11.38
C PRO A 66 10.22 -19.68 -11.51
N LEU A 67 10.62 -20.86 -12.00
CA LEU A 67 12.03 -21.27 -12.14
C LEU A 67 12.91 -20.36 -13.01
N LYS A 68 12.29 -19.56 -13.90
CA LYS A 68 12.98 -18.69 -14.87
C LYS A 68 12.93 -17.21 -14.49
N THR A 69 12.32 -16.87 -13.35
CA THR A 69 12.21 -15.48 -12.91
C THR A 69 13.35 -15.15 -11.96
N SER A 70 13.90 -13.94 -12.12
CA SER A 70 14.93 -13.42 -11.23
C SER A 70 14.39 -13.23 -9.81
N TRP A 71 15.16 -13.65 -8.81
CA TRP A 71 14.92 -13.35 -7.39
C TRP A 71 15.15 -11.88 -7.02
N LYS A 72 15.47 -11.01 -8.00
CA LYS A 72 15.62 -9.57 -7.75
C LYS A 72 14.28 -8.97 -7.34
N GLU A 73 14.13 -8.76 -6.03
CA GLU A 73 13.12 -7.93 -5.39
C GLU A 73 13.13 -6.53 -6.01
N THR A 74 12.31 -6.31 -7.03
CA THR A 74 12.23 -5.04 -7.74
C THR A 74 10.91 -4.39 -7.40
N GLY A 75 10.96 -3.19 -6.83
CA GLY A 75 9.76 -2.43 -6.50
C GLY A 75 10.00 -1.37 -5.43
N ASN A 76 8.92 -0.69 -5.08
CA ASN A 76 8.92 0.43 -4.14
C ASN A 76 8.15 0.13 -2.84
N ILE A 77 7.55 -1.06 -2.72
CA ILE A 77 6.91 -1.52 -1.49
C ILE A 77 7.21 -2.99 -1.23
N THR A 78 7.54 -3.31 0.02
CA THR A 78 7.82 -4.68 0.48
C THR A 78 6.81 -5.09 1.55
N PHE A 79 6.22 -6.26 1.38
CA PHE A 79 5.30 -6.86 2.34
C PHE A 79 5.86 -8.15 2.92
N VAL A 80 5.57 -8.40 4.20
CA VAL A 80 5.70 -9.73 4.78
C VAL A 80 4.56 -10.60 4.25
N LEU A 81 4.90 -11.75 3.68
CA LEU A 81 3.86 -12.66 3.18
C LEU A 81 3.07 -13.27 4.33
N PRO A 82 1.74 -13.39 4.16
CA PRO A 82 0.87 -14.16 5.04
C PRO A 82 1.42 -15.57 5.30
N ASN A 83 1.53 -15.97 6.57
CA ASN A 83 1.89 -17.33 6.98
C ASN A 83 0.80 -17.94 7.87
N PRO A 84 -0.39 -18.24 7.32
CA PRO A 84 -1.45 -18.89 8.08
C PRO A 84 -1.06 -20.32 8.46
N ALA A 85 -1.61 -20.84 9.56
CA ALA A 85 -1.35 -22.21 10.02
C ALA A 85 -1.75 -23.29 8.99
N TYR A 86 -2.69 -22.97 8.10
CA TYR A 86 -3.16 -23.83 7.02
C TYR A 86 -3.27 -23.04 5.72
N GLY A 87 -3.02 -23.70 4.57
CA GLY A 87 -3.15 -23.10 3.25
C GLY A 87 -1.82 -22.98 2.52
N LYS A 88 -1.55 -21.80 1.93
CA LYS A 88 -0.35 -21.59 1.13
C LYS A 88 0.86 -21.35 2.03
N ASN A 89 1.88 -22.20 1.89
CA ASN A 89 3.16 -22.00 2.54
C ASN A 89 3.90 -20.83 1.85
N PRO A 90 4.27 -19.75 2.56
CA PRO A 90 5.00 -18.63 1.98
C PRO A 90 6.38 -19.02 1.44
N GLU A 91 7.00 -20.12 1.87
CA GLU A 91 8.27 -20.60 1.27
C GLU A 91 8.10 -21.08 -0.17
N THR A 92 6.91 -21.60 -0.50
CA THR A 92 6.58 -22.04 -1.86
C THR A 92 5.92 -20.91 -2.65
N TYR A 93 4.90 -20.27 -2.08
CA TYR A 93 4.06 -19.26 -2.74
C TYR A 93 4.56 -17.85 -2.44
N ASN A 94 5.73 -17.49 -2.97
CA ASN A 94 6.43 -16.23 -2.68
C ASN A 94 6.55 -15.28 -3.88
N TYR A 95 5.78 -15.50 -4.95
CA TYR A 95 5.81 -14.65 -6.12
C TYR A 95 4.46 -13.96 -6.35
N ILE A 96 4.51 -12.67 -6.67
CA ILE A 96 3.35 -11.87 -7.08
C ILE A 96 3.61 -11.40 -8.52
N GLY A 97 2.79 -11.88 -9.45
CA GLY A 97 2.87 -11.48 -10.85
C GLY A 97 2.44 -10.03 -11.08
N LYS A 98 2.76 -9.48 -12.25
CA LYS A 98 2.43 -8.10 -12.62
C LYS A 98 0.93 -7.79 -12.54
N GLU A 99 0.08 -8.69 -13.03
CA GLU A 99 -1.38 -8.52 -12.96
C GLU A 99 -1.87 -8.57 -11.50
N SER A 100 -1.36 -9.49 -10.70
CA SER A 100 -1.65 -9.57 -9.27
C SER A 100 -1.23 -8.29 -8.53
N ALA A 101 -0.07 -7.71 -8.87
CA ALA A 101 0.39 -6.45 -8.30
C ALA A 101 -0.56 -5.29 -8.64
N LEU A 102 -1.14 -5.24 -9.85
CA LEU A 102 -2.15 -4.24 -10.21
C LEU A 102 -3.45 -4.39 -9.42
N ILE A 103 -3.86 -5.63 -9.13
CA ILE A 103 -5.04 -5.88 -8.28
C ILE A 103 -4.77 -5.39 -6.85
N ILE A 104 -3.59 -5.69 -6.31
CA ILE A 104 -3.17 -5.21 -4.97
C ILE A 104 -3.08 -3.68 -4.95
N GLU A 105 -2.50 -3.06 -5.97
CA GLU A 105 -2.44 -1.59 -6.10
C GLU A 105 -3.84 -0.97 -6.05
N LYS A 106 -4.81 -1.55 -6.79
CA LYS A 106 -6.19 -1.06 -6.81
C LYS A 106 -6.88 -1.22 -5.47
N GLU A 107 -6.57 -2.27 -4.72
CA GLU A 107 -7.11 -2.46 -3.38
C GLU A 107 -6.56 -1.39 -2.42
N ILE A 108 -5.25 -1.14 -2.44
CA ILE A 108 -4.62 -0.08 -1.65
C ILE A 108 -5.21 1.30 -2.01
N GLU A 109 -5.44 1.56 -3.31
CA GLU A 109 -6.08 2.79 -3.75
C GLU A 109 -7.52 2.92 -3.22
N THR A 110 -8.25 1.82 -3.12
CA THR A 110 -9.61 1.78 -2.55
C THR A 110 -9.59 2.08 -1.05
N GLU A 111 -8.69 1.44 -0.30
CA GLU A 111 -8.49 1.67 1.13
C GLU A 111 -8.16 3.15 1.41
N MET A 112 -7.15 3.69 0.71
CA MET A 112 -6.74 5.10 0.84
C MET A 112 -7.88 6.07 0.49
N LYS A 113 -8.66 5.80 -0.56
CA LYS A 113 -9.80 6.66 -0.93
C LYS A 113 -10.89 6.64 0.11
N ALA A 114 -11.23 5.48 0.65
CA ALA A 114 -12.24 5.35 1.68
C ALA A 114 -11.87 6.19 2.92
N GLU A 115 -10.61 6.10 3.33
CA GLU A 115 -10.07 6.89 4.44
C GLU A 115 -10.09 8.40 4.14
N LEU A 116 -9.57 8.81 2.98
CA LEU A 116 -9.58 10.20 2.53
C LEU A 116 -11.00 10.78 2.53
N TYR A 117 -11.97 10.06 1.96
CA TYR A 117 -13.34 10.56 1.84
C TYR A 117 -14.00 10.72 3.21
N SER A 118 -13.78 9.75 4.11
CA SER A 118 -14.24 9.85 5.50
C SER A 118 -13.64 11.07 6.20
N PHE A 119 -12.33 11.27 6.07
CA PHE A 119 -11.61 12.42 6.63
C PHE A 119 -12.11 13.77 6.09
N LEU A 120 -12.33 13.87 4.78
CA LEU A 120 -12.86 15.09 4.15
C LEU A 120 -14.26 15.43 4.65
N LEU A 121 -15.14 14.44 4.77
CA LEU A 121 -16.51 14.64 5.23
C LEU A 121 -16.56 15.00 6.72
N ASP A 122 -15.84 14.29 7.57
CA ASP A 122 -15.74 14.59 9.01
C ASP A 122 -15.24 16.01 9.24
N ASN A 123 -14.15 16.38 8.56
CA ASN A 123 -13.61 17.73 8.66
C ASN A 123 -14.60 18.80 8.20
N LYS A 124 -15.35 18.54 7.13
CA LYS A 124 -16.32 19.51 6.61
C LYS A 124 -17.52 19.69 7.51
N PHE A 125 -18.11 18.60 7.98
CA PHE A 125 -19.41 18.62 8.65
C PHE A 125 -19.31 18.68 10.16
N ASN A 126 -18.27 18.09 10.76
CA ASN A 126 -18.11 18.06 12.21
C ASN A 126 -17.12 19.12 12.72
N LYS A 127 -16.10 19.47 11.91
CA LYS A 127 -15.03 20.42 12.32
C LYS A 127 -15.05 21.76 11.59
N GLY A 128 -15.96 21.95 10.62
CA GLY A 128 -16.09 23.19 9.85
C GLY A 128 -14.92 23.53 8.91
N VAL A 129 -14.01 22.59 8.65
CA VAL A 129 -12.82 22.78 7.80
C VAL A 129 -13.17 22.58 6.33
N MET A 130 -12.65 23.44 5.46
CA MET A 130 -12.91 23.37 4.01
C MET A 130 -12.19 22.19 3.36
N PHE A 131 -12.83 21.55 2.37
CA PHE A 131 -12.26 20.38 1.66
C PHE A 131 -10.85 20.63 1.11
N LYS A 132 -10.57 21.82 0.57
CA LYS A 132 -9.24 22.15 0.05
C LYS A 132 -8.17 22.09 1.13
N LYS A 133 -8.44 22.65 2.31
CA LYS A 133 -7.52 22.60 3.45
C LYS A 133 -7.36 21.18 3.97
N SER A 134 -8.46 20.43 4.08
CA SER A 134 -8.41 19.02 4.46
C SER A 134 -7.63 18.16 3.46
N MET A 135 -7.73 18.41 2.15
CA MET A 135 -6.96 17.69 1.14
C MET A 135 -5.46 17.88 1.35
N ALA A 136 -5.01 19.13 1.47
CA ALA A 136 -3.61 19.45 1.74
C ALA A 136 -3.09 18.78 3.02
N LEU A 137 -3.87 18.83 4.11
CA LEU A 137 -3.51 18.16 5.37
C LEU A 137 -3.38 16.64 5.22
N PHE A 138 -4.23 16.00 4.42
CA PHE A 138 -4.15 14.55 4.20
C PHE A 138 -2.91 14.18 3.38
N VAL A 139 -2.63 14.95 2.32
CA VAL A 139 -1.45 14.74 1.46
C VAL A 139 -0.16 14.98 2.24
N GLU A 140 -0.11 16.00 3.08
CA GLU A 140 1.01 16.29 3.97
C GLU A 140 1.19 15.20 5.02
N HIS A 141 0.12 14.77 5.70
CA HIS A 141 0.17 13.74 6.74
C HIS A 141 0.74 12.42 6.22
N TYR A 142 0.34 12.02 5.01
CA TYR A 142 0.80 10.81 4.34
C TYR A 142 2.06 11.04 3.49
N GLU A 143 2.66 12.22 3.56
CA GLU A 143 3.90 12.60 2.86
C GLU A 143 3.84 12.34 1.34
N MET A 144 2.65 12.51 0.76
CA MET A 144 2.37 12.30 -0.66
C MET A 144 2.58 13.57 -1.50
N VAL A 145 3.13 14.63 -0.89
CA VAL A 145 3.44 15.90 -1.56
C VAL A 145 4.32 15.61 -2.78
N GLU A 146 4.02 16.23 -3.92
CA GLU A 146 4.68 16.01 -5.23
C GLU A 146 4.50 14.60 -5.85
N LEU A 147 4.02 13.61 -5.10
CA LEU A 147 3.74 12.25 -5.61
C LEU A 147 2.32 12.12 -6.19
N VAL A 148 1.40 12.99 -5.79
CA VAL A 148 0.02 13.03 -6.27
C VAL A 148 -0.48 14.46 -6.41
N GLN A 149 -1.26 14.72 -7.46
CA GLN A 149 -1.95 16.00 -7.62
C GLN A 149 -3.22 16.03 -6.78
N GLU A 150 -3.33 17.00 -5.88
CA GLU A 150 -4.51 17.21 -5.03
C GLU A 150 -5.80 17.37 -5.86
N GLU A 151 -5.72 18.02 -7.02
CA GLU A 151 -6.86 18.20 -7.93
C GLU A 151 -7.38 16.86 -8.45
N SER A 152 -6.51 15.87 -8.67
CA SER A 152 -6.89 14.54 -9.12
C SER A 152 -7.71 13.83 -8.04
N LEU A 153 -7.24 13.88 -6.79
CA LEU A 153 -7.96 13.33 -5.63
C LEU A 153 -9.29 14.05 -5.39
N MET A 154 -9.31 15.39 -5.50
CA MET A 154 -10.52 16.19 -5.37
C MET A 154 -11.56 15.85 -6.46
N LYS A 155 -11.15 15.67 -7.71
CA LYS A 155 -12.05 15.25 -8.79
C LYS A 155 -12.60 13.85 -8.54
N ALA A 156 -11.79 12.91 -8.06
CA ALA A 156 -12.24 11.57 -7.70
C ALA A 156 -13.29 11.62 -6.57
N PHE A 157 -13.05 12.42 -5.54
CA PHE A 157 -14.00 12.66 -4.45
C PHE A 157 -15.33 13.27 -4.93
N GLN A 158 -15.28 14.28 -5.80
CA GLN A 158 -16.48 14.89 -6.37
C GLN A 158 -17.31 13.90 -7.20
N ARG A 159 -16.66 13.06 -8.01
CA ARG A 159 -17.32 11.99 -8.77
C ARG A 159 -18.00 10.99 -7.84
N TRP A 160 -17.29 10.53 -6.81
CA TRP A 160 -17.84 9.62 -5.81
C TRP A 160 -19.06 10.22 -5.10
N ARG A 161 -19.01 11.49 -4.68
CA ARG A 161 -20.17 12.17 -4.07
C ARG A 161 -21.38 12.23 -4.99
N LYS A 162 -21.18 12.40 -6.30
CA LYS A 162 -22.26 12.41 -7.28
C LYS A 162 -22.92 11.02 -7.37
N LEU A 163 -22.12 9.96 -7.47
CA LEU A 163 -22.61 8.58 -7.53
C LEU A 163 -23.41 8.21 -6.27
N VAL A 164 -22.88 8.48 -5.08
CA VAL A 164 -23.58 8.18 -3.81
C VAL A 164 -24.90 8.95 -3.69
N LYS A 165 -24.99 10.16 -4.27
CA LYS A 165 -26.24 10.93 -4.28
C LYS A 165 -27.26 10.34 -5.27
N GLU A 166 -26.80 9.77 -6.38
CA GLU A 166 -27.66 9.11 -7.37
C GLU A 166 -28.17 7.76 -6.86
N GLU A 167 -27.35 6.97 -6.16
CA GLU A 167 -27.75 5.70 -5.55
C GLU A 167 -28.78 5.85 -4.41
N ARG A 168 -28.86 7.04 -3.80
CA ARG A 168 -29.82 7.36 -2.73
C ARG A 168 -31.15 7.91 -3.26
N LYS A 169 -31.29 8.09 -4.57
CA LYS A 169 -32.54 8.50 -5.22
C LYS A 169 -33.29 7.29 -5.72
#